data_AF-A0A0K8RBS5-F1
#
_entry.id   AF-A0A0K8RBS5-F1
#
_cell.length_a   1.000
_cell.length_b   1.000
_cell.length_c   1.000
_cell.angle_alpha   90.00
_cell.angle_beta   90.00
_cell.angle_gamma   90.00
#
_symmetry.space_group_name_H-M   'P 1'
#
loop_
_entity.id
_entity.type
_entity.pdbx_description
1 polymer ?
#
loop_
_entity_poly.entity_id
_entity_poly.type
_entity_poly.pdbx_seq_one_letter_code
_entity_poly.pdbx_strand_id
1 'polypeptide(L)'
;MYTRQGYLLLMEKKHISTIWSKHYCQYQKENRKFTMIPYSQTVGKITTTDTFILKECIRRIHESIDKRFCFDLTTADRPNATTYTFQALSEDDCKHWLNAMDGKEPSSTPPGRVTRQEGCLLDENGLPL
;
A
#
# COMPACT_ATOMS: atom_id res chain seq x y z
N MET A 1 -18.36 -11.75 4.70
CA MET A 1 -17.79 -11.37 6.01
C MET A 1 -16.52 -10.55 5.78
N TYR A 2 -16.17 -9.60 6.66
CA TYR A 2 -14.92 -8.84 6.51
C TYR A 2 -13.74 -9.66 7.04
N THR A 3 -12.65 -9.71 6.28
CA THR A 3 -11.40 -10.35 6.68
C THR A 3 -10.63 -9.49 7.67
N ARG A 4 -10.71 -8.16 7.51
CA ARG A 4 -10.09 -7.19 8.41
C ARG A 4 -10.84 -5.87 8.37
N GLN A 5 -10.90 -5.21 9.51
CA GLN A 5 -11.44 -3.86 9.66
C GLN A 5 -10.61 -3.11 10.71
N GLY A 6 -10.47 -1.80 10.57
CA GLY A 6 -9.68 -1.01 11.50
C GLY A 6 -9.39 0.39 10.97
N TYR A 7 -8.79 1.22 11.80
CA TYR A 7 -8.41 2.57 11.39
C TYR A 7 -7.03 2.57 10.71
N LEU A 8 -6.93 3.31 9.61
CA LEU A 8 -5.69 3.59 8.90
C LEU A 8 -5.57 5.10 8.66
N LEU A 9 -4.37 5.62 8.50
CA LEU A 9 -4.17 6.96 7.98
C LEU A 9 -3.84 6.89 6.50
N LEU A 10 -4.61 7.58 5.67
CA LEU A 10 -4.35 7.73 4.24
C LEU A 10 -3.41 8.91 4.02
N MET A 11 -2.37 8.71 3.21
CA MET A 11 -1.51 9.79 2.74
C MET A 11 -2.19 10.56 1.60
N GLU A 12 -2.37 11.87 1.77
CA GLU A 12 -2.86 12.75 0.73
C GLU A 12 -1.75 13.74 0.34
N LYS A 13 -1.37 13.73 -0.93
CA LYS A 13 -0.41 14.67 -1.48
C LYS A 13 -1.13 15.96 -1.87
N LYS A 14 -0.81 17.06 -1.20
CA LYS A 14 -1.18 18.42 -1.61
C LYS A 14 0.01 19.10 -2.29
N HIS A 15 -0.20 20.22 -2.96
CA HIS A 15 0.83 20.91 -3.75
C HIS A 15 2.12 21.22 -2.98
N ILE A 16 2.06 21.43 -1.66
CA ILE A 16 3.20 21.86 -0.84
C ILE A 16 3.41 20.94 0.39
N SER A 17 2.45 20.10 0.72
CA SER A 17 2.52 19.29 1.93
C SER A 17 1.86 17.93 1.76
N THR A 18 2.35 16.98 2.56
CA THR A 18 1.71 15.68 2.75
C THR A 18 0.87 15.75 4.01
N ILE A 19 -0.42 15.44 3.89
CA ILE A 19 -1.31 15.31 5.05
C ILE A 19 -1.72 13.84 5.21
N TRP A 20 -2.07 13.49 6.44
CA TRP A 20 -2.53 12.14 6.79
C TRP A 20 -3.93 12.23 7.37
N SER A 21 -4.90 11.59 6.71
CA SER A 21 -6.30 11.61 7.13
C SER A 21 -6.75 10.24 7.62
N LYS A 22 -7.37 10.21 8.81
CA LYS A 22 -7.83 8.98 9.44
C LYS A 22 -9.07 8.45 8.72
N HIS A 23 -9.04 7.18 8.35
CA HIS A 23 -10.13 6.46 7.72
C HIS A 23 -10.44 5.19 8.51
N TYR A 24 -11.71 4.83 8.62
CA TYR A 24 -12.10 3.48 8.99
C TYR A 24 -12.13 2.63 7.72
N CYS A 25 -11.29 1.61 7.69
CA CYS A 25 -11.08 0.77 6.53
C CYS A 25 -11.65 -0.62 6.76
N GLN A 26 -12.17 -1.22 5.70
CA GLN A 26 -12.74 -2.57 5.73
C GLN A 26 -12.28 -3.33 4.49
N TYR A 27 -11.86 -4.57 4.67
CA TYR A 27 -11.41 -5.43 3.59
C TYR A 27 -12.17 -6.76 3.56
N GLN A 28 -12.56 -7.18 2.36
CA GLN A 28 -13.19 -8.47 2.08
C GLN A 28 -12.29 -9.24 1.10
N LYS A 29 -11.59 -10.28 1.59
CA LYS A 29 -10.64 -11.05 0.79
C LYS A 29 -11.27 -11.76 -0.41
N GLU A 30 -12.46 -12.33 -0.22
CA GLU A 30 -13.21 -13.08 -1.23
C GLU A 30 -13.32 -12.34 -2.58
N ASN A 31 -13.65 -11.06 -2.53
CA ASN A 31 -13.80 -10.21 -3.73
C ASN A 31 -12.69 -9.16 -3.85
N ARG A 32 -11.66 -9.26 -3.00
CA ARG A 32 -10.56 -8.29 -2.85
C ARG A 32 -11.05 -6.84 -2.70
N LYS A 33 -12.21 -6.64 -2.09
CA LYS A 33 -12.87 -5.33 -2.00
C LYS A 33 -12.36 -4.58 -0.78
N PHE A 34 -11.87 -3.37 -1.00
CA PHE A 34 -11.40 -2.47 0.06
C PHE A 34 -12.28 -1.22 0.11
N THR A 35 -12.78 -0.89 1.29
CA THR A 35 -13.67 0.25 1.53
C THR A 35 -13.04 1.18 2.56
N MET A 36 -13.12 2.49 2.30
CA MET A 36 -12.55 3.57 3.08
C MET A 36 -13.63 4.56 3.48
N ILE A 37 -13.81 4.74 4.77
CA ILE A 37 -14.81 5.65 5.32
C ILE A 37 -14.06 6.77 6.03
N PRO A 38 -14.08 8.03 5.52
CA PRO A 38 -13.38 9.13 6.15
C PRO A 38 -13.89 9.38 7.57
N TYR A 39 -12.97 9.53 8.52
CA TYR A 39 -13.33 9.89 9.89
C TYR A 39 -13.37 11.43 10.01
N SER A 40 -14.58 12.01 10.07
CA SER A 40 -14.78 13.43 10.34
C SER A 40 -15.23 13.63 11.78
N GLN A 41 -14.49 14.44 12.54
CA GLN A 41 -14.92 14.87 13.89
C GLN A 41 -16.02 15.93 13.87
N THR A 42 -16.26 16.55 12.71
CA THR A 42 -17.29 17.57 12.54
C THR A 42 -18.58 16.92 12.05
N VAL A 43 -19.59 16.90 12.91
CA VAL A 43 -20.95 16.43 12.63
C VAL A 43 -21.52 17.28 11.49
N GLY A 44 -21.90 16.65 10.36
CA GLY A 44 -22.60 17.32 9.25
C GLY A 44 -21.86 17.42 7.91
N LYS A 45 -20.59 17.00 7.81
CA LYS A 45 -19.95 16.81 6.48
C LYS A 45 -20.33 15.45 5.91
N ILE A 46 -20.93 15.43 4.73
CA ILE A 46 -21.07 14.21 3.92
C ILE A 46 -19.66 13.72 3.59
N THR A 47 -19.20 12.70 4.29
CA THR A 47 -17.93 12.02 4.00
C THR A 47 -18.22 10.91 2.98
N THR A 48 -17.84 11.14 1.72
CA THR A 48 -18.00 10.13 0.67
C THR A 48 -17.13 8.92 1.00
N THR A 49 -17.76 7.76 1.12
CA THR A 49 -17.07 6.47 1.26
C THR A 49 -16.48 6.09 -0.09
N ASP A 50 -15.20 5.72 -0.11
CA ASP A 50 -14.54 5.23 -1.32
C ASP A 50 -14.40 3.69 -1.26
N THR A 51 -14.60 3.01 -2.38
CA THR A 51 -14.45 1.55 -2.48
C THR A 51 -13.78 1.19 -3.80
N PHE A 52 -12.83 0.26 -3.73
CA PHE A 52 -12.10 -0.23 -4.89
C PHE A 52 -11.77 -1.72 -4.76
N ILE A 53 -11.37 -2.31 -5.89
CA ILE A 53 -10.87 -3.68 -5.95
C ILE A 53 -9.35 -3.65 -5.83
N LEU A 54 -8.81 -4.35 -4.84
CA LEU A 54 -7.38 -4.41 -4.59
C LEU A 54 -6.70 -5.28 -5.65
N LYS A 55 -5.68 -4.71 -6.31
CA LYS A 55 -4.76 -5.44 -7.19
C LYS A 55 -3.58 -5.98 -6.42
N GLU A 56 -2.97 -5.17 -5.56
CA GLU A 56 -1.73 -5.51 -4.88
C GLU A 56 -1.57 -4.69 -3.59
N CYS A 57 -0.93 -5.32 -2.59
CA CYS A 57 -0.53 -4.68 -1.35
C CYS A 57 0.98 -4.89 -1.15
N ILE A 58 1.74 -3.81 -0.92
CA ILE A 58 3.19 -3.85 -0.75
C ILE A 58 3.57 -3.10 0.51
N ARG A 59 4.35 -3.72 1.39
CA ARG A 59 4.93 -3.04 2.55
C ARG A 59 5.97 -2.02 2.09
N ARG A 60 5.91 -0.80 2.61
CA ARG A 60 6.87 0.26 2.23
C ARG A 60 8.12 0.20 3.11
N ILE A 61 9.30 0.42 2.51
CA ILE A 61 10.58 0.48 3.22
C ILE A 61 10.60 1.72 4.12
N HIS A 62 11.04 1.57 5.37
CA HIS A 62 11.03 2.63 6.37
C HIS A 62 11.84 3.87 5.96
N GLU A 63 12.87 3.72 5.13
CA GLU A 63 13.70 4.84 4.64
C GLU A 63 13.02 5.68 3.54
N SER A 64 11.97 5.17 2.91
CA SER A 64 11.31 5.85 1.77
C SER A 64 10.26 6.88 2.18
N ILE A 65 9.92 6.96 3.48
CA ILE A 65 8.95 7.89 4.03
C ILE A 65 9.22 8.12 5.52
N ASP A 66 9.08 9.34 6.01
CA ASP A 66 9.30 9.73 7.42
C ASP A 66 8.34 9.03 8.42
N LYS A 67 7.45 8.16 7.95
CA LYS A 67 6.42 7.47 8.74
C LYS A 67 6.66 5.97 8.80
N ARG A 68 6.46 5.39 9.99
CA ARG A 68 6.57 3.95 10.23
C ARG A 68 5.26 3.24 9.91
N PHE A 69 5.35 1.94 9.59
CA PHE A 69 4.20 1.03 9.40
C PHE A 69 3.36 1.36 8.17
N CYS A 70 4.02 1.84 7.11
CA CYS A 70 3.37 2.20 5.86
C CYS A 70 3.31 1.02 4.88
N PHE A 71 2.25 0.99 4.09
CA PHE A 71 2.07 0.07 2.97
C PHE A 71 1.30 0.76 1.83
N ASP A 72 1.53 0.30 0.61
CA ASP A 72 0.86 0.76 -0.59
C ASP A 72 -0.21 -0.24 -1.03
N LEU A 73 -1.37 0.28 -1.45
CA LEU A 73 -2.45 -0.46 -2.07
C LEU A 73 -2.67 0.03 -3.50
N THR A 74 -2.49 -0.88 -4.45
CA THR A 74 -2.73 -0.61 -5.88
C THR A 74 -4.13 -1.09 -6.25
N THR A 75 -4.93 -0.24 -6.89
CA THR A 75 -6.28 -0.59 -7.35
C THR A 75 -6.26 -1.37 -8.67
N ALA A 76 -7.20 -2.29 -8.85
CA ALA A 76 -7.42 -3.04 -10.08
C ALA A 76 -8.47 -2.39 -11.00
N ASP A 77 -9.46 -1.71 -10.42
CA ASP A 77 -10.67 -1.21 -11.06
C ASP A 77 -10.60 0.29 -11.41
N ARG A 78 -9.48 0.96 -11.14
CA ARG A 78 -9.27 2.37 -11.50
C ARG A 78 -8.28 2.51 -12.66
N PRO A 79 -8.48 3.51 -13.53
CA PRO A 79 -7.51 3.83 -14.58
C PRO A 79 -6.12 4.08 -13.98
N ASN A 80 -5.09 3.67 -14.73
CA ASN A 80 -3.68 3.81 -14.37
C ASN A 80 -3.24 3.08 -13.09
N ALA A 81 -4.04 2.13 -12.58
CA ALA A 81 -3.71 1.37 -11.36
C ALA A 81 -3.30 2.30 -10.21
N THR A 82 -4.21 3.19 -9.83
CA THR A 82 -3.99 4.18 -8.77
C THR A 82 -3.44 3.51 -7.51
N THR A 83 -2.39 4.10 -6.93
CA THR A 83 -1.73 3.59 -5.71
C THR A 83 -2.03 4.53 -4.55
N TYR A 84 -2.57 3.97 -3.47
CA TYR A 84 -2.81 4.66 -2.20
C TYR A 84 -1.78 4.23 -1.17
N THR A 85 -1.28 5.18 -0.39
CA THR A 85 -0.36 4.88 0.72
C THR A 85 -1.10 5.01 2.04
N PHE A 86 -1.05 3.95 2.83
CA PHE A 86 -1.60 3.92 4.17
C PHE A 86 -0.53 3.77 5.22
N GLN A 87 -0.85 4.27 6.41
CA GLN A 87 -0.10 4.04 7.63
C GLN A 87 -0.99 3.31 8.64
N ALA A 88 -0.50 2.18 9.15
CA ALA A 88 -1.12 1.46 10.26
C ALA A 88 -0.78 2.10 11.62
N LEU A 89 -1.56 1.76 12.64
CA LEU A 89 -1.36 2.34 13.99
C LEU A 89 -0.16 1.74 14.73
N SER A 90 0.24 0.52 14.37
CA SER A 90 1.38 -0.21 14.96
C SER A 90 2.01 -1.16 13.95
N GLU A 91 3.14 -1.76 14.33
CA GLU A 91 3.79 -2.79 13.51
C GLU A 91 2.89 -4.01 13.33
N ASP A 92 2.30 -4.53 14.41
CA ASP A 92 1.40 -5.69 14.35
C ASP A 92 0.15 -5.38 13.52
N ASP A 93 -0.40 -4.17 13.64
CA ASP A 93 -1.52 -3.73 12.81
C ASP A 93 -1.14 -3.76 11.32
N CYS A 94 0.04 -3.26 10.96
CA CYS A 94 0.57 -3.36 9.59
C CYS A 94 0.74 -4.81 9.13
N LYS A 95 1.41 -5.66 9.93
CA LYS A 95 1.60 -7.09 9.62
C LYS A 95 0.27 -7.78 9.34
N HIS A 96 -0.73 -7.52 10.17
CA HIS A 96 -2.02 -8.16 9.96
C HIS A 96 -2.81 -7.57 8.76
N TRP A 97 -2.64 -6.28 8.42
CA TRP A 97 -3.20 -5.73 7.17
C TRP A 97 -2.54 -6.38 5.95
N LEU A 98 -1.21 -6.52 5.95
CA LEU A 98 -0.47 -7.24 4.92
C LEU A 98 -0.98 -8.68 4.81
N ASN A 99 -1.03 -9.43 5.91
CA ASN A 99 -1.51 -10.81 5.91
C ASN A 99 -2.95 -10.95 5.39
N ALA A 100 -3.84 -10.02 5.75
CA ALA A 100 -5.22 -10.05 5.28
C ALA A 100 -5.32 -9.85 3.76
N MET A 101 -4.44 -9.01 3.19
CA MET A 101 -4.44 -8.61 1.78
C MET A 101 -3.43 -9.39 0.91
N ASP A 102 -2.82 -10.45 1.46
CA ASP A 102 -1.72 -11.19 0.84
C ASP A 102 -0.57 -10.28 0.39
N GLY A 103 -0.24 -9.32 1.26
CA GLY A 103 0.75 -8.28 1.04
C GLY A 103 2.17 -8.83 0.93
N LYS A 104 2.98 -8.18 0.10
CA LYS A 104 4.36 -8.56 -0.17
C LYS A 104 5.34 -7.63 0.54
N GLU A 105 6.50 -8.16 0.88
CA GLU A 105 7.64 -7.33 1.28
C GLU A 105 8.14 -6.54 0.06
N PRO A 106 8.71 -5.33 0.27
CA PRO A 106 9.25 -4.55 -0.83
C PRO A 106 10.45 -5.30 -1.43
N SER A 107 10.40 -5.57 -2.73
CA SER A 107 11.60 -6.03 -3.44
C SER A 107 12.64 -4.92 -3.34
N SER A 108 13.80 -5.21 -2.77
CA SER A 108 14.94 -4.31 -2.59
C SER A 108 15.60 -3.85 -3.90
N THR A 109 14.87 -3.89 -5.02
CA THR A 109 15.32 -3.35 -6.30
C THR A 109 15.03 -1.86 -6.30
N PRO A 110 16.05 -0.98 -6.25
CA PRO A 110 15.84 0.46 -6.27
C PRO A 110 15.08 0.88 -7.55
N PRO A 111 14.15 1.84 -7.46
CA PRO A 111 13.44 2.34 -8.64
C PRO A 111 14.44 3.09 -9.52
N GLY A 112 14.95 2.44 -10.54
CA GLY A 112 15.95 3.03 -11.44
C GLY A 112 16.65 2.08 -12.40
N ARG A 113 16.58 0.75 -12.21
CA ARG A 113 17.08 -0.19 -13.23
C ARG A 113 15.91 -0.71 -14.07
N VAL A 114 15.75 -0.08 -15.23
CA VAL A 114 15.18 -0.71 -16.42
C VAL A 114 15.82 -2.09 -16.53
N THR A 115 15.01 -3.14 -16.56
CA THR A 115 15.47 -4.49 -16.86
C THR A 115 16.08 -4.49 -18.26
N ARG A 116 17.39 -4.24 -18.39
CA ARG A 116 18.16 -4.86 -19.47
C ARG A 116 18.29 -6.32 -19.07
N GLN A 117 17.58 -7.18 -19.77
CA GLN A 117 17.98 -8.57 -19.90
C GLN A 117 19.41 -8.58 -20.43
N GLU A 118 20.38 -8.90 -19.57
CA GLU A 118 21.64 -9.47 -20.02
C GLU A 118 21.86 -10.73 -19.19
N GLY A 119 21.86 -11.86 -19.90
CA GLY A 119 22.01 -13.18 -19.31
C GLY A 119 23.34 -13.30 -18.58
N CYS A 120 23.30 -13.85 -17.38
CA CYS A 120 24.50 -14.34 -16.73
C CYS A 120 24.96 -15.59 -17.49
N LEU A 121 25.95 -15.44 -18.36
CA LEU A 121 26.89 -16.52 -18.65
C LEU A 121 28.08 -16.30 -17.70
N LEU A 122 28.19 -17.16 -16.69
CA LEU A 122 29.36 -17.24 -15.83
C LEU A 122 30.34 -18.21 -16.48
N ASP A 123 31.62 -17.86 -16.53
CA ASP A 123 32.69 -18.82 -16.90
C ASP A 123 32.90 -19.86 -15.78
N GLU A 124 33.50 -21.01 -16.11
CA GLU A 124 33.76 -22.14 -15.17
C GLU A 124 34.61 -21.76 -13.94
N ASN A 125 35.17 -20.54 -13.90
CA ASN A 125 35.91 -20.02 -12.74
C ASN A 125 35.11 -19.03 -11.87
N GLY A 126 33.80 -18.86 -12.12
CA GLY A 126 32.88 -18.15 -11.21
C GLY A 126 33.05 -16.63 -11.17
N LEU A 127 33.63 -16.03 -12.21
CA LEU A 127 33.71 -14.57 -12.36
C LEU A 127 32.83 -14.11 -13.54
N PRO A 128 32.14 -12.96 -13.41
CA PRO A 128 31.34 -12.41 -14.49
C PRO A 128 32.24 -11.98 -15.65
N LEU A 129 31.87 -12.37 -16.88
CA LEU A 129 32.51 -11.94 -18.13
C LEU A 129 32.37 -10.41 -18.34
#